data_AF-A0A7Y7PD95-F1
#
_entry.id   AF-A0A7Y7PD95-F1
#
_cell.length_a   1.000
_cell.length_b   1.000
_cell.length_c   1.000
_cell.angle_alpha   90.00
_cell.angle_beta   90.00
_cell.angle_gamma   90.00
#
_symmetry.space_group_name_H-M   'P 1'
#
loop_
_entity.id
_entity.type
_entity.pdbx_description
1 polymer ?
#
loop_
_entity_poly.entity_id
_entity_poly.type
_entity_poly.pdbx_seq_one_letter_code
_entity_poly.pdbx_strand_id
1 'polypeptide(L)'
;MLKGRKLVPILGDIRFWILLFFFFRLVGITNAPLESGHSWRQCLTNMIARNFSEGGPDILYPRIDMAGDRTGIIGSEFPFYNYLIYLLSSLFGYAHWYGRIINLLISSIGTYYFFLLAGKLSDRRIAFSSTIILLCSIWFGYSRKIMPDTLSVSLVIIGLFYGYQYLYSNSLKSLLLFMIFSGLGVLCKIPAMSLMAAIPVILLVKEIPAKRKLIVAITGLLCLFPAFMWYFYWVPYLVQTYHYQLYFPKGLMEGIREILPLTWQLFEKFYFSSLFSYLAFGFFVAGVYYISRSKTLWLKLGLAMISLIFLAFIIKTGAVFPLHSYYIIPFTPVMAFIAGHGIAKLPLKFQYIPLLIIALEGIGNQQHDFFLKPSELYKLRLESKMEKWVGKNEKIVINGGPSPQEIYFANRKGWTINSEQINLNNLEEYRKKGARYLVIDKHLSEALIPEFPVIYSDPDFSISLLERK
;
A
#
# COMPACT_ATOMS: atom_id res chain seq x y z
N MET A 1 46.08 -13.63 5.04
CA MET A 1 45.12 -14.77 4.96
C MET A 1 44.11 -14.67 6.12
N LEU A 2 43.15 -13.74 6.02
CA LEU A 2 42.19 -13.44 7.09
C LEU A 2 40.86 -14.18 6.85
N LYS A 3 40.62 -15.19 7.68
CA LYS A 3 39.31 -15.64 8.22
C LYS A 3 38.08 -15.59 7.29
N GLY A 4 38.01 -16.51 6.32
CA GLY A 4 36.75 -16.89 5.66
C GLY A 4 35.72 -17.59 6.57
N ARG A 5 36.08 -17.95 7.81
CA ARG A 5 35.20 -18.70 8.74
C ARG A 5 34.12 -17.85 9.45
N LYS A 6 34.18 -16.50 9.41
CA LYS A 6 33.18 -15.64 10.07
C LYS A 6 32.05 -15.12 9.16
N LEU A 7 32.20 -15.22 7.84
CA LEU A 7 31.21 -14.69 6.88
C LEU A 7 30.02 -15.63 6.64
N VAL A 8 30.27 -16.95 6.65
CA VAL A 8 29.22 -17.98 6.42
C VAL A 8 28.09 -17.92 7.45
N PRO A 9 28.33 -17.73 8.77
CA PRO A 9 27.26 -17.57 9.75
C PRO A 9 26.38 -16.33 9.53
N ILE A 10 26.95 -15.24 9.00
CA ILE A 10 26.26 -13.95 8.81
C ILE A 10 25.34 -14.00 7.59
N LEU A 11 25.83 -14.53 6.46
CA LEU A 11 25.05 -14.64 5.22
C LEU A 11 23.89 -15.63 5.32
N GLY A 12 23.94 -16.58 6.27
CA GLY A 12 22.82 -17.49 6.58
C GLY A 12 21.80 -16.93 7.59
N ASP A 13 22.03 -15.74 8.13
CA ASP A 13 21.10 -15.08 9.07
C ASP A 13 20.15 -14.16 8.31
N ILE A 14 18.84 -14.43 8.38
CA ILE A 14 17.85 -13.61 7.70
C ILE A 14 17.82 -12.17 8.21
N ARG A 15 18.20 -11.94 9.48
CA ARG A 15 18.22 -10.60 10.09
C ARG A 15 19.23 -9.69 9.39
N PHE A 16 20.36 -10.26 8.98
CA PHE A 16 21.36 -9.54 8.19
C PHE A 16 20.75 -9.03 6.87
N TRP A 17 20.05 -9.88 6.13
CA TRP A 17 19.43 -9.50 4.86
C TRP A 17 18.30 -8.49 5.03
N ILE A 18 17.45 -8.65 6.05
CA ILE A 18 16.40 -7.67 6.35
C ILE A 18 17.01 -6.29 6.64
N LEU A 19 18.08 -6.23 7.44
CA LEU A 19 18.77 -4.98 7.74
C LEU A 19 19.48 -4.40 6.50
N LEU A 20 20.16 -5.23 5.70
CA LEU A 20 20.78 -4.79 4.46
C LEU A 20 19.76 -4.15 3.51
N PHE A 21 18.64 -4.83 3.27
CA PHE A 21 17.57 -4.31 2.44
C PHE A 21 16.88 -3.09 3.07
N PHE A 22 16.80 -3.02 4.40
CA PHE A 22 16.31 -1.82 5.09
C PHE A 22 17.18 -0.60 4.74
N PHE A 23 18.51 -0.73 4.82
CA PHE A 23 19.43 0.35 4.47
C PHE A 23 19.37 0.73 2.98
N PHE A 24 19.29 -0.24 2.07
CA PHE A 24 19.06 0.07 0.65
C PHE A 24 17.77 0.85 0.42
N ARG A 25 16.72 0.55 1.20
CA ARG A 25 15.44 1.25 1.10
C ARG A 25 15.40 2.63 1.75
N LEU A 26 16.48 3.05 2.43
CA LEU A 26 16.64 4.43 2.92
C LEU A 26 17.03 5.41 1.82
N VAL A 27 17.48 4.94 0.65
CA VAL A 27 17.82 5.83 -0.48
C VAL A 27 16.58 6.64 -0.88
N GLY A 28 16.70 7.97 -0.81
CA GLY A 28 15.61 8.90 -1.10
C GLY A 28 14.44 8.83 -0.11
N ILE A 29 14.61 8.25 1.10
CA ILE A 29 13.51 8.09 2.06
C ILE A 29 12.86 9.42 2.43
N THR A 30 13.62 10.51 2.47
CA THR A 30 13.15 11.86 2.83
C THR A 30 12.51 12.63 1.67
N ASN A 31 12.58 12.11 0.44
CA ASN A 31 12.01 12.77 -0.73
C ASN A 31 10.49 12.92 -0.59
N ALA A 32 9.94 14.01 -1.11
CA ALA A 32 8.50 14.18 -1.27
C ALA A 32 7.94 13.15 -2.27
N PRO A 33 6.62 12.84 -2.23
CA PRO A 33 5.97 11.86 -3.12
C PRO A 33 5.83 12.39 -4.56
N LEU A 34 6.95 12.46 -5.29
CA LEU A 34 7.08 12.93 -6.67
C LEU A 34 7.63 11.87 -7.63
N GLU A 35 7.91 10.67 -7.15
CA GLU A 35 8.31 9.54 -7.99
C GLU A 35 7.22 9.14 -8.99
N SER A 36 7.63 8.51 -10.08
CA SER A 36 6.70 8.15 -11.17
C SER A 36 5.63 7.15 -10.76
N GLY A 37 5.92 6.25 -9.80
CA GLY A 37 4.96 5.25 -9.35
C GLY A 37 4.11 5.71 -8.16
N HIS A 38 2.80 5.87 -8.38
CA HIS A 38 1.79 6.07 -7.31
C HIS A 38 2.02 7.29 -6.39
N SER A 39 2.66 8.34 -6.89
CA SER A 39 2.78 9.62 -6.19
C SER A 39 1.41 10.19 -5.77
N TRP A 40 0.41 10.09 -6.64
CA TRP A 40 -0.97 10.52 -6.35
C TRP A 40 -1.54 9.87 -5.08
N ARG A 41 -1.35 8.55 -4.93
CA ARG A 41 -1.89 7.78 -3.79
C ARG A 41 -1.15 8.13 -2.50
N GLN A 42 0.16 8.40 -2.60
CA GLN A 42 0.98 8.84 -1.47
C GLN A 42 0.63 10.26 -1.02
N CYS A 43 0.42 11.17 -1.97
CA CYS A 43 -0.08 12.52 -1.70
C CYS A 43 -1.44 12.47 -1.00
N LEU A 44 -2.35 11.60 -1.45
CA LEU A 44 -3.65 11.44 -0.79
C LEU A 44 -3.52 10.95 0.67
N THR A 45 -2.63 9.97 0.94
CA THR A 45 -2.36 9.54 2.32
C THR A 45 -1.85 10.69 3.17
N ASN A 46 -0.84 11.41 2.67
CA ASN A 46 -0.25 12.55 3.38
C ASN A 46 -1.22 13.72 3.53
N MET A 47 -2.15 13.91 2.59
CA MET A 47 -3.18 14.94 2.63
C MET A 47 -4.14 14.71 3.80
N ILE A 48 -4.58 13.47 4.00
CA ILE A 48 -5.41 13.10 5.15
C ILE A 48 -4.62 13.28 6.46
N ALA A 49 -3.35 12.86 6.49
CA ALA A 49 -2.50 13.03 7.67
C ALA A 49 -2.23 14.51 8.01
N ARG A 50 -2.04 15.36 6.99
CA ARG A 50 -1.91 16.81 7.14
C ARG A 50 -3.22 17.41 7.67
N ASN A 51 -4.37 16.97 7.17
CA ASN A 51 -5.67 17.44 7.66
C ASN A 51 -5.93 17.08 9.14
N PHE A 52 -5.36 15.98 9.66
CA PHE A 52 -5.39 15.71 11.11
C PHE A 52 -4.57 16.73 11.92
N SER A 53 -3.49 17.25 11.33
CA SER A 53 -2.65 18.27 11.96
C SER A 53 -3.29 19.66 11.90
N GLU A 54 -3.89 20.01 10.76
CA GLU A 54 -4.43 21.36 10.51
C GLU A 54 -5.90 21.54 10.95
N GLY A 55 -6.72 20.50 10.82
CA GLY A 55 -8.19 20.56 11.00
C GLY A 55 -8.72 19.75 12.18
N GLY A 56 -7.84 19.15 12.98
CA GLY A 56 -8.14 18.30 14.13
C GLY A 56 -8.04 16.80 13.83
N PRO A 57 -7.56 15.97 14.78
CA PRO A 57 -7.25 14.56 14.56
C PRO A 57 -8.47 13.65 14.74
N ASP A 58 -9.57 13.96 14.07
CA ASP A 58 -10.77 13.12 14.10
C ASP A 58 -10.64 11.91 13.16
N ILE A 59 -10.20 10.79 13.72
CA ILE A 59 -9.94 9.56 12.99
C ILE A 59 -11.20 8.99 12.29
N LEU A 60 -12.40 9.33 12.76
CA LEU A 60 -13.65 8.84 12.17
C LEU A 60 -14.08 9.66 10.94
N TYR A 61 -13.56 10.88 10.80
CA TYR A 61 -13.90 11.78 9.70
C TYR A 61 -12.63 12.29 8.98
N PRO A 62 -11.88 11.40 8.30
CA PRO A 62 -10.69 11.80 7.55
C PRO A 62 -11.07 12.80 6.45
N ARG A 63 -10.19 13.79 6.19
CA ARG A 63 -10.46 14.88 5.24
C ARG A 63 -9.42 15.01 4.14
N ILE A 64 -9.85 15.49 2.99
CA ILE A 64 -9.04 15.81 1.80
C ILE A 64 -9.21 17.27 1.39
N ASP A 65 -8.26 17.77 0.60
CA ASP A 65 -8.20 19.17 0.17
C ASP A 65 -8.92 19.42 -1.17
N MET A 66 -9.14 18.38 -1.96
CA MET A 66 -9.78 18.46 -3.29
C MET A 66 -11.32 18.40 -3.26
N ALA A 67 -11.91 18.87 -2.16
CA ALA A 67 -13.34 18.79 -1.93
C ALA A 67 -14.14 20.06 -2.26
N GLY A 68 -13.47 21.06 -2.83
CA GLY A 68 -14.10 22.29 -3.26
C GLY A 68 -14.79 23.04 -2.13
N ASP A 69 -16.11 23.16 -2.26
CA ASP A 69 -17.02 23.81 -1.32
C ASP A 69 -17.54 22.92 -0.20
N ARG A 70 -17.23 21.62 -0.23
CA ARG A 70 -17.66 20.64 0.76
C ARG A 70 -16.67 20.52 1.92
N THR A 71 -17.04 19.73 2.92
CA THR A 71 -16.26 19.55 4.18
C THR A 71 -14.90 18.88 3.99
N GLY A 72 -14.67 18.18 2.88
CA GLY A 72 -13.48 17.36 2.67
C GLY A 72 -13.57 15.95 3.23
N ILE A 73 -14.61 15.61 3.97
CA ILE A 73 -14.72 14.29 4.59
C ILE A 73 -14.87 13.21 3.50
N ILE A 74 -14.04 12.16 3.59
CA ILE A 74 -13.96 11.09 2.59
C ILE A 74 -14.27 9.71 3.19
N GLY A 75 -15.05 8.91 2.47
CA GLY A 75 -15.12 7.47 2.68
C GLY A 75 -13.85 6.78 2.15
N SER A 76 -12.96 6.39 3.05
CA SER A 76 -11.67 5.78 2.71
C SER A 76 -11.35 4.52 3.52
N GLU A 77 -10.18 3.93 3.28
CA GLU A 77 -9.57 2.96 4.20
C GLU A 77 -9.49 3.55 5.63
N PHE A 78 -9.52 2.71 6.67
CA PHE A 78 -9.44 3.19 8.05
C PHE A 78 -8.12 3.92 8.27
N PRO A 79 -8.13 5.19 8.74
CA PRO A 79 -6.96 6.06 8.65
C PRO A 79 -5.93 5.82 9.77
N PHE A 80 -5.75 4.57 10.22
CA PHE A 80 -4.72 4.21 11.21
C PHE A 80 -3.33 4.62 10.74
N TYR A 81 -2.97 4.30 9.49
CA TYR A 81 -1.66 4.65 8.94
C TYR A 81 -1.47 6.17 8.82
N ASN A 82 -2.50 6.90 8.37
CA ASN A 82 -2.51 8.36 8.33
C ASN A 82 -2.36 8.95 9.74
N TYR A 83 -2.98 8.33 10.74
CA TYR A 83 -2.91 8.76 12.13
C TYR A 83 -1.49 8.60 12.70
N LEU A 84 -0.78 7.52 12.36
CA LEU A 84 0.64 7.35 12.73
C LEU A 84 1.52 8.45 12.13
N ILE A 85 1.25 8.85 10.89
CA ILE A 85 1.96 9.96 10.21
C ILE A 85 1.67 11.28 10.94
N TYR A 86 0.42 11.52 11.30
CA TYR A 86 0.01 12.66 12.12
C TYR A 86 0.74 12.69 13.46
N LEU A 87 0.80 11.57 14.20
CA LEU A 87 1.48 11.52 15.50
C LEU A 87 2.97 11.90 15.41
N LEU A 88 3.68 11.43 14.37
CA LEU A 88 5.06 11.88 14.15
C LEU A 88 5.14 13.36 13.76
N SER A 89 4.18 13.84 12.96
CA SER A 89 4.10 15.25 12.57
C SER A 89 3.86 16.18 13.76
N SER A 90 3.06 15.75 14.75
CA SER A 90 2.81 16.51 15.98
C SER A 90 4.03 16.58 16.89
N LEU A 91 4.94 15.61 16.81
CA LEU A 91 6.17 15.57 17.63
C LEU A 91 7.33 16.32 16.99
N PHE A 92 7.46 16.27 15.67
CA PHE A 92 8.66 16.74 14.95
C PHE A 92 8.37 17.84 13.92
N GLY A 93 7.13 18.31 13.83
CA GLY A 93 6.66 19.18 12.74
C GLY A 93 6.38 18.38 11.46
N TYR A 94 5.54 18.90 10.56
CA TYR A 94 5.14 18.20 9.35
C TYR A 94 6.31 17.96 8.38
N ALA A 95 6.41 16.76 7.85
CA ALA A 95 7.30 16.43 6.75
C ALA A 95 6.67 15.39 5.82
N HIS A 96 6.96 15.48 4.53
CA HIS A 96 6.33 14.61 3.52
C HIS A 96 6.68 13.12 3.67
N TRP A 97 7.73 12.76 4.42
CA TRP A 97 8.35 11.44 4.36
C TRP A 97 8.07 10.51 5.53
N TYR A 98 7.41 10.96 6.60
CA TYR A 98 7.22 10.13 7.81
C TYR A 98 6.49 8.81 7.54
N GLY A 99 5.51 8.81 6.63
CA GLY A 99 4.85 7.57 6.23
C GLY A 99 5.83 6.54 5.69
N ARG A 100 6.86 6.97 4.95
CA ARG A 100 7.85 6.07 4.36
C ARG A 100 8.64 5.30 5.41
N ILE A 101 9.12 6.00 6.45
CA ILE A 101 9.87 5.34 7.53
C ILE A 101 8.97 4.46 8.39
N ILE A 102 7.72 4.88 8.67
CA ILE A 102 6.75 4.06 9.40
C ILE A 102 6.51 2.75 8.63
N ASN A 103 6.19 2.84 7.33
CA ASN A 103 5.92 1.66 6.52
C ASN A 103 7.16 0.76 6.42
N LEU A 104 8.35 1.34 6.24
CA LEU A 104 9.60 0.58 6.11
C LEU A 104 9.95 -0.19 7.39
N LEU A 105 9.75 0.43 8.56
CA LEU A 105 9.96 -0.20 9.87
C LEU A 105 8.98 -1.37 10.09
N ILE A 106 7.67 -1.12 9.96
CA ILE A 106 6.65 -2.15 10.19
C ILE A 106 6.77 -3.27 9.16
N SER A 107 7.04 -2.94 7.90
CA SER A 107 7.21 -3.94 6.85
C SER A 107 8.44 -4.81 7.07
N SER A 108 9.53 -4.25 7.60
CA SER A 108 10.75 -5.03 7.90
C SER A 108 10.57 -5.96 9.10
N ILE A 109 9.83 -5.50 10.12
CA ILE A 109 9.41 -6.37 11.23
C ILE A 109 8.47 -7.46 10.69
N GLY A 110 7.49 -7.10 9.87
CA GLY A 110 6.58 -8.04 9.22
C GLY A 110 7.30 -9.13 8.43
N THR A 111 8.32 -8.76 7.65
CA THR A 111 9.18 -9.70 6.92
C THR A 111 9.94 -10.66 7.85
N TYR A 112 10.39 -10.21 9.03
CA TYR A 112 10.97 -11.10 10.02
C TYR A 112 9.95 -12.10 10.58
N TYR A 113 8.73 -11.65 10.89
CA TYR A 113 7.66 -12.54 11.33
C TYR A 113 7.18 -13.48 10.23
N PHE A 114 7.24 -13.06 8.95
CA PHE A 114 7.03 -13.93 7.81
C PHE A 114 8.05 -15.07 7.78
N PHE A 115 9.34 -14.78 7.95
CA PHE A 115 10.38 -15.81 8.05
C PHE A 115 10.09 -16.79 9.19
N LEU A 116 9.75 -16.27 10.39
CA LEU A 116 9.46 -17.11 11.54
C LEU A 116 8.24 -18.01 11.30
N LEU A 117 7.15 -17.45 10.78
CA LEU A 117 5.92 -18.20 10.48
C LEU A 117 6.15 -19.23 9.37
N ALA A 118 6.80 -18.84 8.27
CA ALA A 118 7.16 -19.75 7.19
C ALA A 118 8.01 -20.92 7.69
N GLY A 119 8.97 -20.66 8.58
CA GLY A 119 9.82 -21.70 9.17
C GLY A 119 9.07 -22.65 10.10
N LYS A 120 7.97 -22.20 10.72
CA LYS A 120 7.06 -23.04 11.51
C LYS A 120 6.11 -23.88 10.68
N LEU A 121 5.72 -23.39 9.50
CA LEU A 121 4.84 -24.09 8.56
C LEU A 121 5.60 -25.04 7.63
N SER A 122 6.91 -24.87 7.50
CA SER A 122 7.74 -25.66 6.59
C SER A 122 9.08 -25.99 7.23
N ASP A 123 10.18 -25.50 6.66
CA ASP A 123 11.52 -25.60 7.22
C ASP A 123 12.29 -24.29 7.06
N ARG A 124 13.46 -24.22 7.69
CA ARG A 124 14.30 -23.00 7.69
C ARG A 124 14.82 -22.63 6.30
N ARG A 125 15.06 -23.58 5.41
CA ARG A 125 15.60 -23.33 4.05
C ARG A 125 14.52 -22.70 3.17
N ILE A 126 13.30 -23.26 3.22
CA ILE A 126 12.14 -22.69 2.54
C ILE A 126 11.85 -21.29 3.08
N ALA A 127 11.83 -21.11 4.41
CA ALA A 127 11.57 -19.82 5.03
C ALA A 127 12.60 -18.76 4.61
N PHE A 128 13.89 -19.10 4.63
CA PHE A 128 14.96 -18.20 4.22
C PHE A 128 14.79 -17.77 2.76
N SER A 129 14.68 -18.74 1.83
CA SER A 129 14.52 -18.47 0.40
C SER A 129 13.26 -17.64 0.11
N SER A 130 12.14 -18.00 0.75
CA SER A 130 10.87 -17.26 0.62
C SER A 130 11.00 -15.81 1.07
N THR A 131 11.76 -15.58 2.15
CA THR A 131 11.91 -14.24 2.72
C THR A 131 12.83 -13.37 1.87
N ILE A 132 13.90 -13.93 1.30
CA ILE A 132 14.72 -13.24 0.32
C ILE A 132 13.90 -12.89 -0.93
N ILE A 133 13.11 -13.83 -1.47
CA ILE A 133 12.22 -13.57 -2.61
C ILE A 133 11.23 -12.45 -2.27
N LEU A 134 10.61 -12.49 -1.08
CA LEU A 134 9.70 -11.43 -0.63
C LEU A 134 10.41 -10.08 -0.53
N LEU A 135 11.63 -10.01 0.02
CA LEU A 135 12.39 -8.76 0.12
C LEU A 135 12.70 -8.12 -1.24
N CYS A 136 12.84 -8.93 -2.28
CA CYS A 136 13.19 -8.50 -3.64
C CYS A 136 11.97 -8.30 -4.54
N SER A 137 10.78 -8.72 -4.11
CA SER A 137 9.54 -8.65 -4.89
C SER A 137 8.97 -7.22 -4.93
N ILE A 138 7.67 -7.06 -5.23
CA ILE A 138 6.96 -5.79 -5.07
C ILE A 138 7.14 -5.18 -3.66
N TRP A 139 7.46 -6.00 -2.67
CA TRP A 139 7.78 -5.53 -1.32
C TRP A 139 8.96 -4.55 -1.31
N PHE A 140 9.93 -4.69 -2.22
CA PHE A 140 11.12 -3.84 -2.27
C PHE A 140 10.75 -2.36 -2.44
N GLY A 141 9.97 -2.03 -3.46
CA GLY A 141 9.49 -0.67 -3.70
C GLY A 141 8.37 -0.24 -2.75
N TYR A 142 7.36 -1.09 -2.51
CA TYR A 142 6.15 -0.66 -1.80
C TYR A 142 6.29 -0.60 -0.29
N SER A 143 7.24 -1.32 0.31
CA SER A 143 7.48 -1.26 1.76
C SER A 143 7.96 0.10 2.27
N ARG A 144 8.37 1.01 1.36
CA ARG A 144 8.75 2.38 1.68
C ARG A 144 7.76 3.43 1.15
N LYS A 145 6.73 3.05 0.40
CA LYS A 145 5.73 4.01 -0.11
C LYS A 145 4.81 4.45 1.01
N ILE A 146 4.28 5.66 0.89
CA ILE A 146 3.29 6.24 1.81
C ILE A 146 1.90 5.64 1.53
N MET A 147 1.81 4.32 1.68
CA MET A 147 0.62 3.51 1.42
C MET A 147 0.47 2.44 2.51
N PRO A 148 -0.75 2.12 2.96
CA PRO A 148 -0.96 1.18 4.06
C PRO A 148 -0.81 -0.30 3.64
N ASP A 149 -0.56 -0.61 2.38
CA ASP A 149 -0.60 -1.95 1.79
C ASP A 149 0.33 -2.97 2.48
N THR A 150 1.64 -2.72 2.42
CA THR A 150 2.64 -3.60 3.03
C THR A 150 2.58 -3.57 4.55
N LEU A 151 2.21 -2.42 5.14
CA LEU A 151 1.97 -2.28 6.58
C LEU A 151 0.83 -3.21 7.04
N SER A 152 -0.32 -3.16 6.38
CA SER A 152 -1.50 -3.98 6.69
C SER A 152 -1.16 -5.47 6.61
N VAL A 153 -0.54 -5.90 5.50
CA VAL A 153 -0.14 -7.30 5.30
C VAL A 153 0.88 -7.74 6.36
N SER A 154 1.81 -6.87 6.74
CA SER A 154 2.77 -7.12 7.82
C SER A 154 2.11 -7.33 9.16
N LEU A 155 1.16 -6.47 9.53
CA LEU A 155 0.39 -6.62 10.78
C LEU A 155 -0.36 -7.95 10.79
N VAL A 156 -1.02 -8.34 9.68
CA VAL A 156 -1.69 -9.65 9.60
C VAL A 156 -0.69 -10.80 9.74
N ILE A 157 0.49 -10.75 9.11
CA ILE A 157 1.53 -11.78 9.24
C ILE A 157 2.03 -11.89 10.70
N ILE A 158 2.27 -10.76 11.37
CA ILE A 158 2.67 -10.72 12.78
C ILE A 158 1.56 -11.34 13.64
N GLY A 159 0.30 -10.97 13.38
CA GLY A 159 -0.86 -11.54 14.04
C GLY A 159 -0.92 -13.05 13.87
N LEU A 160 -0.86 -13.55 12.64
CA LEU A 160 -0.89 -14.98 12.32
C LEU A 160 0.24 -15.77 12.99
N PHE A 161 1.44 -15.19 13.12
CA PHE A 161 2.53 -15.80 13.90
C PHE A 161 2.14 -15.96 15.38
N TYR A 162 1.55 -14.95 16.00
CA TYR A 162 1.09 -15.05 17.38
C TYR A 162 -0.11 -15.98 17.53
N GLY A 163 -0.99 -16.06 16.52
CA GLY A 163 -2.07 -17.04 16.45
C GLY A 163 -1.51 -18.47 16.44
N TYR A 164 -0.49 -18.72 15.61
CA TYR A 164 0.26 -19.97 15.61
C TYR A 164 0.88 -20.25 16.98
N GLN A 165 1.56 -19.27 17.60
CA GLN A 165 2.18 -19.46 18.91
C GLN A 165 1.17 -19.81 20.00
N TYR A 166 -0.04 -19.23 19.97
CA TYR A 166 -1.09 -19.56 20.92
C TYR A 166 -1.51 -21.04 20.84
N LEU A 167 -1.61 -21.61 19.63
CA LEU A 167 -2.02 -23.02 19.46
C LEU A 167 -1.12 -23.99 20.24
N TYR A 168 0.18 -23.69 20.33
CA TYR A 168 1.15 -24.56 21.00
C TYR A 168 1.43 -24.13 22.46
N SER A 169 1.48 -22.82 22.73
CA SER A 169 1.84 -22.30 24.07
C SER A 169 0.66 -22.06 25.01
N ASN A 170 -0.58 -21.93 24.50
CA ASN A 170 -1.75 -21.51 25.27
C ASN A 170 -1.59 -20.15 26.01
N SER A 171 -0.69 -19.29 25.54
CA SER A 171 -0.37 -18.01 26.19
C SER A 171 -1.39 -16.91 25.87
N LEU A 172 -2.03 -16.32 26.89
CA LEU A 172 -2.94 -15.18 26.71
C LEU A 172 -2.28 -14.01 25.96
N LYS A 173 -1.00 -13.75 26.23
CA LYS A 173 -0.22 -12.73 25.50
C LYS A 173 -0.24 -12.99 23.99
N SER A 174 0.01 -14.23 23.57
CA SER A 174 -0.03 -14.60 22.14
C SER A 174 -1.43 -14.42 21.55
N LEU A 175 -2.48 -14.73 22.30
CA LEU A 175 -3.86 -14.53 21.83
C LEU A 175 -4.19 -13.04 21.66
N LEU A 176 -3.80 -12.20 22.62
CA LEU A 176 -4.02 -10.75 22.56
C LEU A 176 -3.24 -10.13 21.40
N LEU A 177 -1.98 -10.52 21.20
CA LEU A 177 -1.17 -10.03 20.07
C LEU A 177 -1.75 -10.51 18.73
N PHE A 178 -2.25 -11.75 18.64
CA PHE A 178 -2.98 -12.22 17.47
C PHE A 178 -4.19 -11.33 17.16
N MET A 179 -5.00 -11.02 18.18
CA MET A 179 -6.20 -10.20 18.04
C MET A 179 -5.87 -8.77 17.60
N ILE A 180 -4.92 -8.12 18.28
CA ILE A 180 -4.52 -6.74 18.01
C ILE A 180 -3.94 -6.60 16.60
N PHE A 181 -2.94 -7.41 16.25
CA PHE A 181 -2.25 -7.25 14.98
C PHE A 181 -3.09 -7.69 13.78
N SER A 182 -3.85 -8.79 13.89
CA SER A 182 -4.74 -9.21 12.79
C SER A 182 -5.91 -8.25 12.61
N GLY A 183 -6.52 -7.81 13.71
CA GLY A 183 -7.61 -6.84 13.69
C GLY A 183 -7.17 -5.49 13.09
N LEU A 184 -6.06 -4.93 13.55
CA LEU A 184 -5.51 -3.69 12.99
C LEU A 184 -5.10 -3.86 11.52
N GLY A 185 -4.46 -4.98 11.17
CA GLY A 185 -4.05 -5.26 9.79
C GLY A 185 -5.23 -5.26 8.82
N VAL A 186 -6.28 -6.03 9.13
CA VAL A 186 -7.51 -6.09 8.31
C VAL A 186 -8.25 -4.76 8.30
N LEU A 187 -8.31 -4.06 9.44
CA LEU A 187 -8.93 -2.74 9.54
C LEU A 187 -8.20 -1.71 8.65
N CYS A 188 -6.87 -1.74 8.58
CA CYS A 188 -6.11 -0.87 7.68
C CYS A 188 -6.41 -1.15 6.21
N LYS A 189 -6.57 -2.42 5.83
CA LYS A 189 -6.83 -2.84 4.45
C LYS A 189 -7.46 -4.22 4.40
N ILE A 190 -8.75 -4.28 4.02
CA ILE A 190 -9.52 -5.53 3.91
C ILE A 190 -8.75 -6.65 3.18
N PRO A 191 -8.10 -6.40 2.02
CA PRO A 191 -7.42 -7.45 1.23
C PRO A 191 -6.42 -8.32 2.01
N ALA A 192 -5.78 -7.79 3.05
CA ALA A 192 -4.88 -8.56 3.90
C ALA A 192 -5.59 -9.70 4.66
N MET A 193 -6.91 -9.63 4.84
CA MET A 193 -7.73 -10.70 5.42
C MET A 193 -7.64 -12.02 4.65
N SER A 194 -7.27 -11.98 3.36
CA SER A 194 -7.08 -13.18 2.55
C SER A 194 -6.11 -14.16 3.20
N LEU A 195 -5.05 -13.67 3.88
CA LEU A 195 -4.10 -14.52 4.61
C LEU A 195 -4.75 -15.25 5.80
N MET A 196 -5.74 -14.63 6.45
CA MET A 196 -6.48 -15.23 7.56
C MET A 196 -7.43 -16.34 7.10
N ALA A 197 -7.71 -16.47 5.80
CA ALA A 197 -8.56 -17.53 5.24
C ALA A 197 -8.00 -18.94 5.48
N ALA A 198 -6.71 -19.07 5.83
CA ALA A 198 -6.12 -20.36 6.22
C ALA A 198 -6.48 -20.79 7.65
N ILE A 199 -7.02 -19.91 8.52
CA ILE A 199 -7.33 -20.23 9.92
C ILE A 199 -8.28 -21.44 10.06
N PRO A 200 -9.39 -21.56 9.31
CA PRO A 200 -10.28 -22.71 9.41
C PRO A 200 -9.57 -24.05 9.15
N VAL A 201 -8.49 -24.06 8.37
CA VAL A 201 -7.73 -25.27 8.05
C VAL A 201 -7.00 -25.83 9.26
N ILE A 202 -6.72 -25.00 10.28
CA ILE A 202 -6.14 -25.42 11.56
C ILE A 202 -7.02 -26.47 12.25
N LEU A 203 -8.33 -26.47 12.01
CA LEU A 203 -9.27 -27.45 12.57
C LEU A 203 -8.90 -28.90 12.20
N LEU A 204 -8.25 -29.09 11.05
CA LEU A 204 -7.81 -30.39 10.54
C LEU A 204 -6.54 -30.92 11.21
N VAL A 205 -5.80 -30.07 11.93
CA VAL A 205 -4.57 -30.45 12.63
C VAL A 205 -4.95 -31.20 13.90
N LYS A 206 -4.64 -32.50 13.96
CA LYS A 206 -5.09 -33.41 15.04
C LYS A 206 -4.28 -33.23 16.31
N GLU A 207 -3.03 -32.82 16.18
CA GLU A 207 -2.05 -32.66 17.25
C GLU A 207 -2.36 -31.48 18.18
N ILE A 208 -3.24 -30.56 17.74
CA ILE A 208 -3.58 -29.35 18.49
C ILE A 208 -4.93 -29.54 19.21
N PRO A 209 -5.01 -29.26 20.52
CA PRO A 209 -6.26 -29.38 21.28
C PRO A 209 -7.41 -28.56 20.68
N ALA A 210 -8.60 -29.19 20.57
CA ALA A 210 -9.79 -28.58 19.95
C ALA A 210 -10.15 -27.20 20.53
N LYS A 211 -10.06 -27.04 21.86
CA LYS A 211 -10.31 -25.76 22.54
C LYS A 211 -9.42 -24.63 22.01
N ARG A 212 -8.12 -24.89 21.79
CA ARG A 212 -7.18 -23.86 21.30
C ARG A 212 -7.48 -23.48 19.85
N LYS A 213 -7.83 -24.46 19.02
CA LYS A 213 -8.24 -24.23 17.63
C LYS A 213 -9.51 -23.37 17.55
N LEU A 214 -10.51 -23.70 18.39
CA LEU A 214 -11.76 -22.95 18.48
C LEU A 214 -11.53 -21.51 18.94
N ILE A 215 -10.68 -21.31 19.96
CA ILE A 215 -10.34 -19.97 20.44
C ILE A 215 -9.68 -19.13 19.33
N VAL A 216 -8.69 -19.67 18.60
CA VAL A 216 -8.08 -18.94 17.47
C VAL A 216 -9.10 -18.64 16.37
N ALA A 217 -9.98 -19.59 16.04
CA ALA A 217 -11.01 -19.37 15.04
C ALA A 217 -11.98 -18.26 15.45
N ILE A 218 -12.50 -18.29 16.68
CA ILE A 218 -13.41 -17.26 17.22
C ILE A 218 -12.70 -15.91 17.27
N THR A 219 -11.48 -15.84 17.82
CA THR A 219 -10.70 -14.60 17.87
C THR A 219 -10.42 -14.06 16.47
N GLY A 220 -10.13 -14.93 15.50
CA GLY A 220 -9.95 -14.55 14.10
C GLY A 220 -11.21 -13.93 13.49
N LEU A 221 -12.40 -14.47 13.79
CA LEU A 221 -13.68 -13.89 13.38
C LEU A 221 -13.94 -12.54 14.07
N LEU A 222 -13.64 -12.42 15.36
CA LEU A 222 -13.78 -11.17 16.12
C LEU A 222 -12.88 -10.05 15.57
N CYS A 223 -11.70 -10.38 15.04
CA CYS A 223 -10.82 -9.41 14.37
C CYS A 223 -11.46 -8.75 13.14
N LEU A 224 -12.42 -9.42 12.50
CA LEU A 224 -13.11 -8.90 11.32
C LEU A 224 -14.17 -7.86 11.68
N PHE A 225 -14.66 -7.85 12.93
CA PHE A 225 -15.78 -7.01 13.33
C PHE A 225 -15.50 -5.49 13.21
N PRO A 226 -14.36 -4.95 13.70
CA PRO A 226 -14.07 -3.52 13.52
C PRO A 226 -13.93 -3.13 12.05
N ALA A 227 -13.29 -3.97 11.24
CA ALA A 227 -13.20 -3.75 9.80
C ALA A 227 -14.59 -3.79 9.16
N PHE A 228 -15.44 -4.73 9.56
CA PHE A 228 -16.80 -4.79 9.04
C PHE A 228 -17.57 -3.48 9.33
N MET A 229 -17.52 -3.00 10.57
CA MET A 229 -18.16 -1.75 10.98
C MET A 229 -17.62 -0.54 10.21
N TRP A 230 -16.31 -0.46 10.00
CA TRP A 230 -15.73 0.63 9.22
C TRP A 230 -16.16 0.58 7.76
N TYR A 231 -15.90 -0.53 7.07
CA TYR A 231 -16.01 -0.58 5.60
C TYR A 231 -17.43 -0.78 5.08
N PHE A 232 -18.32 -1.44 5.84
CA PHE A 232 -19.67 -1.78 5.39
C PHE A 232 -20.78 -1.00 6.09
N TYR A 233 -20.47 -0.25 7.15
CA TYR A 233 -21.43 0.63 7.82
C TYR A 233 -20.98 2.09 7.78
N TRP A 234 -19.78 2.38 8.32
CA TRP A 234 -19.32 3.77 8.45
C TRP A 234 -18.94 4.43 7.13
N VAL A 235 -18.17 3.75 6.27
CA VAL A 235 -17.80 4.30 4.96
C VAL A 235 -19.02 4.58 4.08
N PRO A 236 -20.01 3.68 3.94
CA PRO A 236 -21.25 4.01 3.23
C PRO A 236 -21.95 5.26 3.77
N TYR A 237 -22.02 5.43 5.09
CA TYR A 237 -22.52 6.66 5.71
C TYR A 237 -21.70 7.89 5.28
N LEU A 238 -20.37 7.83 5.38
CA LEU A 238 -19.50 8.94 4.96
C LEU A 238 -19.70 9.31 3.49
N VAL A 239 -19.81 8.31 2.61
CA VAL A 239 -20.03 8.53 1.18
C VAL A 239 -21.41 9.13 0.92
N GLN A 240 -22.46 8.65 1.59
CA GLN A 240 -23.82 9.16 1.41
C GLN A 240 -23.96 10.60 1.93
N THR A 241 -23.31 10.94 3.04
CA THR A 241 -23.40 12.26 3.69
C THR A 241 -22.43 13.28 3.10
N TYR A 242 -21.22 12.88 2.72
CA TYR A 242 -20.15 13.81 2.31
C TYR A 242 -19.68 13.64 0.86
N HIS A 243 -20.15 12.62 0.15
CA HIS A 243 -20.02 12.43 -1.31
C HIS A 243 -18.63 12.14 -1.87
N TYR A 244 -17.59 11.99 -1.03
CA TYR A 244 -16.26 11.57 -1.48
C TYR A 244 -15.99 10.10 -1.14
N GLN A 245 -15.42 9.37 -2.09
CA GLN A 245 -15.05 7.96 -1.93
C GLN A 245 -13.68 7.66 -2.56
N LEU A 246 -12.91 6.79 -1.91
CA LEU A 246 -11.59 6.36 -2.40
C LEU A 246 -11.64 5.12 -3.31
N TYR A 247 -12.57 4.21 -3.06
CA TYR A 247 -12.66 2.94 -3.78
C TYR A 247 -14.11 2.62 -4.15
N PHE A 248 -14.28 1.89 -5.26
CA PHE A 248 -15.56 1.66 -5.92
C PHE A 248 -15.80 0.15 -6.03
N PRO A 249 -16.37 -0.50 -4.99
CA PRO A 249 -16.57 -1.94 -4.99
C PRO A 249 -17.60 -2.34 -6.05
N LYS A 250 -17.36 -3.47 -6.72
CA LYS A 250 -18.19 -3.96 -7.82
C LYS A 250 -19.15 -5.08 -7.42
N GLY A 251 -20.21 -5.26 -8.21
CA GLY A 251 -20.95 -6.52 -8.22
C GLY A 251 -20.07 -7.68 -8.71
N LEU A 252 -20.39 -8.93 -8.36
CA LEU A 252 -19.59 -10.08 -8.82
C LEU A 252 -19.58 -10.19 -10.35
N MET A 253 -20.76 -10.11 -10.97
CA MET A 253 -20.90 -10.18 -12.44
C MET A 253 -20.29 -8.96 -13.14
N GLU A 254 -20.50 -7.76 -12.58
CA GLU A 254 -19.90 -6.52 -13.08
C GLU A 254 -18.36 -6.60 -13.07
N GLY A 255 -17.79 -7.02 -11.94
CA GLY A 255 -16.34 -7.16 -11.80
C GLY A 255 -15.74 -8.17 -12.78
N ILE A 256 -16.41 -9.32 -13.00
CA ILE A 256 -15.98 -10.30 -14.02
C ILE A 256 -16.00 -9.66 -15.43
N ARG A 257 -17.07 -8.94 -15.78
CA ARG A 257 -17.20 -8.27 -17.09
C ARG A 257 -16.12 -7.22 -17.30
N GLU A 258 -15.76 -6.46 -16.26
CA GLU A 258 -14.69 -5.46 -16.33
C GLU A 258 -13.29 -6.10 -16.46
N ILE A 259 -13.06 -7.26 -15.87
CA ILE A 259 -11.77 -7.95 -15.89
C ILE A 259 -11.53 -8.70 -17.21
N LEU A 260 -12.59 -9.26 -17.82
CA LEU A 260 -12.47 -10.07 -19.03
C LEU A 260 -11.69 -9.41 -20.19
N PRO A 261 -11.90 -8.12 -20.53
CA PRO A 261 -11.08 -7.45 -21.55
C PRO A 261 -9.64 -7.15 -21.09
N LEU A 262 -9.35 -7.26 -19.80
CA LEU A 262 -8.05 -6.97 -19.18
C LEU A 262 -7.31 -8.23 -18.71
N THR A 263 -7.63 -9.38 -19.29
CA THR A 263 -7.06 -10.69 -18.89
C THR A 263 -5.54 -10.73 -18.97
N TRP A 264 -4.93 -10.09 -19.97
CA TRP A 264 -3.46 -10.03 -20.08
C TRP A 264 -2.85 -9.23 -18.92
N GLN A 265 -3.41 -8.06 -18.62
CA GLN A 265 -2.98 -7.21 -17.52
C GLN A 265 -3.24 -7.90 -16.16
N LEU A 266 -4.32 -8.67 -16.05
CA LEU A 266 -4.59 -9.50 -14.88
C LEU A 266 -3.47 -10.54 -14.67
N PHE A 267 -3.13 -11.31 -15.71
CA PHE A 267 -2.09 -12.33 -15.60
C PHE A 267 -0.71 -11.72 -15.33
N GLU A 268 -0.42 -10.54 -15.89
CA GLU A 268 0.82 -9.78 -15.62
C GLU A 268 1.00 -9.52 -14.13
N LYS A 269 -0.09 -9.30 -13.37
CA LYS A 269 0.01 -9.13 -11.91
C LYS A 269 0.65 -10.31 -11.22
N PHE A 270 0.41 -11.53 -11.71
CA PHE A 270 0.95 -12.75 -11.14
C PHE A 270 2.32 -13.11 -11.73
N TYR A 271 2.47 -13.12 -13.06
CA TYR A 271 3.72 -13.58 -13.67
C TYR A 271 4.86 -12.55 -13.56
N PHE A 272 4.55 -11.27 -13.34
CA PHE A 272 5.57 -10.21 -13.21
C PHE A 272 5.35 -9.31 -11.99
N SER A 273 4.32 -8.44 -11.94
CA SER A 273 4.22 -7.39 -10.91
C SER A 273 4.33 -7.88 -9.45
N SER A 274 3.88 -9.09 -9.11
CA SER A 274 4.01 -9.64 -7.76
C SER A 274 5.47 -9.80 -7.34
N LEU A 275 6.27 -10.45 -8.18
CA LEU A 275 7.63 -10.88 -7.83
C LEU A 275 8.72 -10.01 -8.46
N PHE A 276 8.40 -9.18 -9.45
CA PHE A 276 9.34 -8.38 -10.26
C PHE A 276 10.51 -9.20 -10.84
N SER A 277 10.32 -10.51 -10.97
CA SER A 277 11.33 -11.45 -11.47
C SER A 277 10.65 -12.64 -12.14
N TYR A 278 10.98 -12.86 -13.42
CA TYR A 278 10.50 -14.01 -14.17
C TYR A 278 11.11 -15.30 -13.63
N LEU A 279 12.36 -15.26 -13.15
CA LEU A 279 13.00 -16.41 -12.51
C LEU A 279 12.27 -16.80 -11.22
N ALA A 280 11.89 -15.83 -10.38
CA ALA A 280 11.10 -16.09 -9.17
C ALA A 280 9.73 -16.69 -9.52
N PHE A 281 9.09 -16.23 -10.59
CA PHE A 281 7.84 -16.83 -11.07
C PHE A 281 8.03 -18.27 -11.58
N GLY A 282 9.13 -18.58 -12.26
CA GLY A 282 9.49 -19.97 -12.62
C GLY A 282 9.60 -20.87 -11.39
N PHE A 283 10.24 -20.41 -10.33
CA PHE A 283 10.28 -21.15 -9.05
C PHE A 283 8.93 -21.21 -8.33
N PHE A 284 8.07 -20.20 -8.49
CA PHE A 284 6.69 -20.27 -8.03
C PHE A 284 5.94 -21.41 -8.73
N VAL A 285 6.01 -21.52 -10.05
CA VAL A 285 5.39 -22.63 -10.81
C VAL A 285 5.93 -23.99 -10.36
N ALA A 286 7.26 -24.13 -10.21
CA ALA A 286 7.88 -25.34 -9.67
C ALA A 286 7.37 -25.64 -8.24
N GLY A 287 7.27 -24.62 -7.39
CA GLY A 287 6.73 -24.70 -6.05
C GLY A 287 5.29 -25.22 -6.01
N VAL A 288 4.41 -24.70 -6.88
CA VAL A 288 3.03 -25.19 -7.03
C VAL A 288 3.03 -26.68 -7.36
N TYR A 289 3.85 -27.10 -8.33
CA TYR A 289 3.99 -28.52 -8.71
C TYR A 289 4.40 -29.38 -7.50
N TYR A 290 5.47 -29.02 -6.79
CA TYR A 290 5.94 -29.82 -5.65
C TYR A 290 4.99 -29.83 -4.47
N ILE A 291 4.31 -28.71 -4.18
CA ILE A 291 3.30 -28.65 -3.11
C ILE A 291 2.09 -29.51 -3.46
N SER A 292 1.62 -29.50 -4.72
CA SER A 292 0.48 -30.33 -5.15
C SER A 292 0.75 -31.84 -4.98
N ARG A 293 2.00 -32.26 -5.18
CA ARG A 293 2.49 -33.62 -4.95
C ARG A 293 2.78 -33.95 -3.48
N SER A 294 2.80 -32.96 -2.60
CA SER A 294 3.07 -33.17 -1.18
C SER A 294 1.90 -33.90 -0.49
N LYS A 295 2.23 -34.69 0.54
CA LYS A 295 1.23 -35.35 1.41
C LYS A 295 0.59 -34.40 2.43
N THR A 296 1.09 -33.16 2.53
CA THR A 296 0.68 -32.16 3.53
C THR A 296 -0.64 -31.51 3.15
N LEU A 297 -1.76 -32.14 3.49
CA LEU A 297 -3.10 -31.70 3.10
C LEU A 297 -3.46 -30.30 3.63
N TRP A 298 -3.14 -30.01 4.89
CA TRP A 298 -3.45 -28.72 5.51
C TRP A 298 -2.75 -27.56 4.78
N LEU A 299 -1.54 -27.76 4.27
CA LEU A 299 -0.84 -26.73 3.50
C LEU A 299 -1.57 -26.43 2.18
N LYS A 300 -1.96 -27.48 1.46
CA LYS A 300 -2.70 -27.35 0.19
C LYS A 300 -4.04 -26.64 0.39
N LEU A 301 -4.80 -27.04 1.40
CA LEU A 301 -6.09 -26.42 1.73
C LEU A 301 -5.92 -24.98 2.20
N GLY A 302 -4.89 -24.68 3.01
CA GLY A 302 -4.59 -23.32 3.45
C GLY A 302 -4.32 -22.39 2.27
N LEU A 303 -3.44 -22.80 1.35
CA LEU A 303 -3.13 -22.02 0.14
C LEU A 303 -4.35 -21.89 -0.79
N ALA A 304 -5.17 -22.93 -0.92
CA ALA A 304 -6.40 -22.89 -1.71
C ALA A 304 -7.42 -21.90 -1.12
N MET A 305 -7.62 -21.91 0.20
CA MET A 305 -8.53 -20.98 0.89
C MET A 305 -8.07 -19.53 0.75
N ILE A 306 -6.76 -19.26 0.93
CA ILE A 306 -6.21 -17.91 0.70
C ILE A 306 -6.45 -17.47 -0.74
N SER A 307 -6.16 -18.34 -1.70
CA SER A 307 -6.33 -18.05 -3.13
C SER A 307 -7.80 -17.81 -3.50
N LEU A 308 -8.73 -18.56 -2.91
CA LEU A 308 -10.17 -18.40 -3.13
C LEU A 308 -10.69 -17.05 -2.63
N ILE A 309 -10.33 -16.66 -1.41
CA ILE A 309 -10.72 -15.36 -0.84
C ILE A 309 -10.06 -14.21 -1.60
N PHE A 310 -8.80 -14.38 -2.02
CA PHE A 310 -8.11 -13.39 -2.83
C PHE A 310 -8.76 -13.25 -4.23
N LEU A 311 -9.21 -14.34 -4.84
CA LEU A 311 -9.97 -14.30 -6.10
C LEU A 311 -11.29 -13.54 -5.95
N ALA A 312 -12.01 -13.74 -4.84
CA ALA A 312 -13.21 -12.95 -4.55
C ALA A 312 -12.91 -11.46 -4.44
N PHE A 313 -11.77 -11.09 -3.84
CA PHE A 313 -11.29 -9.71 -3.80
C PHE A 313 -11.00 -9.15 -5.21
N ILE A 314 -10.27 -9.89 -6.05
CA ILE A 314 -9.97 -9.51 -7.44
C ILE A 314 -11.27 -9.18 -8.19
N ILE A 315 -12.25 -10.08 -8.12
CA ILE A 315 -13.55 -9.89 -8.76
C ILE A 315 -14.24 -8.64 -8.21
N LYS A 316 -14.25 -8.45 -6.88
CA LYS A 316 -14.87 -7.29 -6.24
C LYS A 316 -14.21 -5.95 -6.57
N THR A 317 -12.96 -5.96 -7.02
CA THR A 317 -12.25 -4.76 -7.49
C THR A 317 -12.43 -4.46 -8.98
N GLY A 318 -12.89 -5.42 -9.78
CA GLY A 318 -13.11 -5.22 -11.22
C GLY A 318 -11.85 -4.77 -11.98
N ALA A 319 -12.00 -3.81 -12.89
CA ALA A 319 -10.90 -3.31 -13.74
C ALA A 319 -9.73 -2.69 -12.94
N VAL A 320 -9.97 -2.27 -11.70
CA VAL A 320 -8.94 -1.64 -10.86
C VAL A 320 -7.78 -2.59 -10.58
N PHE A 321 -8.04 -3.89 -10.38
CA PHE A 321 -6.98 -4.86 -10.06
C PHE A 321 -5.99 -5.08 -11.22
N PRO A 322 -6.45 -5.38 -12.47
CA PRO A 322 -5.55 -5.47 -13.61
C PRO A 322 -4.78 -4.18 -13.92
N LEU A 323 -5.32 -3.01 -13.60
CA LEU A 323 -4.71 -1.72 -13.94
C LEU A 323 -3.72 -1.19 -12.89
N HIS A 324 -3.72 -1.74 -11.67
CA HIS A 324 -2.89 -1.22 -10.57
C HIS A 324 -2.12 -2.31 -9.84
N SER A 325 -0.79 -2.26 -9.95
CA SER A 325 0.08 -3.33 -9.45
C SER A 325 0.04 -3.55 -7.93
N TYR A 326 -0.27 -2.54 -7.11
CA TYR A 326 -0.26 -2.68 -5.66
C TYR A 326 -1.37 -3.59 -5.09
N TYR A 327 -2.43 -3.85 -5.85
CA TYR A 327 -3.51 -4.73 -5.41
C TYR A 327 -3.06 -6.20 -5.24
N ILE A 328 -1.92 -6.60 -5.81
CA ILE A 328 -1.35 -7.96 -5.66
C ILE A 328 -0.58 -8.16 -4.34
N ILE A 329 -0.24 -7.07 -3.62
CA ILE A 329 0.62 -7.10 -2.42
C ILE A 329 0.14 -8.13 -1.37
N PRO A 330 -1.17 -8.25 -1.04
CA PRO A 330 -1.64 -9.23 -0.07
C PRO A 330 -1.33 -10.69 -0.43
N PHE A 331 -1.21 -11.00 -1.73
CA PHE A 331 -0.93 -12.35 -2.21
C PHE A 331 0.55 -12.61 -2.48
N THR A 332 1.38 -11.57 -2.54
CA THR A 332 2.82 -11.67 -2.78
C THR A 332 3.55 -12.56 -1.75
N PRO A 333 3.30 -12.48 -0.43
CA PRO A 333 3.93 -13.39 0.55
C PRO A 333 3.61 -14.87 0.28
N VAL A 334 2.41 -15.16 -0.24
CA VAL A 334 1.99 -16.51 -0.63
C VAL A 334 2.80 -17.00 -1.82
N MET A 335 2.95 -16.15 -2.85
CA MET A 335 3.76 -16.47 -4.02
C MET A 335 5.23 -16.66 -3.67
N ALA A 336 5.79 -15.81 -2.81
CA ALA A 336 7.16 -15.93 -2.32
C ALA A 336 7.36 -17.22 -1.51
N PHE A 337 6.39 -17.60 -0.66
CA PHE A 337 6.42 -18.84 0.10
C PHE A 337 6.40 -20.09 -0.79
N ILE A 338 5.55 -20.08 -1.82
CA ILE A 338 5.48 -21.16 -2.82
C ILE A 338 6.78 -21.22 -3.64
N ALA A 339 7.31 -20.08 -4.10
CA ALA A 339 8.58 -20.02 -4.81
C ALA A 339 9.75 -20.55 -3.97
N GLY A 340 9.76 -20.29 -2.66
CA GLY A 340 10.71 -20.87 -1.72
C GLY A 340 10.68 -22.40 -1.67
N HIS A 341 9.50 -23.03 -1.82
CA HIS A 341 9.38 -24.49 -1.96
C HIS A 341 10.01 -24.99 -3.27
N GLY A 342 9.91 -24.22 -4.35
CA GLY A 342 10.57 -24.51 -5.62
C GLY A 342 12.09 -24.47 -5.50
N ILE A 343 12.64 -23.38 -4.95
CA ILE A 343 14.09 -23.21 -4.74
C ILE A 343 14.65 -24.31 -3.83
N ALA A 344 13.90 -24.71 -2.79
CA ALA A 344 14.34 -25.73 -1.84
C ALA A 344 14.61 -27.11 -2.47
N LYS A 345 14.18 -27.35 -3.72
CA LYS A 345 14.50 -28.57 -4.48
C LYS A 345 15.88 -28.58 -5.11
N LEU A 346 16.53 -27.43 -5.21
CA LEU A 346 17.93 -27.38 -5.62
C LEU A 346 18.85 -27.81 -4.48
N PRO A 347 20.02 -28.42 -4.77
CA PRO A 347 21.04 -28.65 -3.77
C PRO A 347 21.43 -27.35 -3.06
N LEU A 348 21.63 -27.40 -1.73
CA LEU A 348 21.84 -26.21 -0.90
C LEU A 348 22.94 -25.26 -1.43
N LYS A 349 24.04 -25.83 -1.94
CA LYS A 349 25.16 -25.07 -2.53
C LYS A 349 24.78 -24.19 -3.73
N PHE A 350 23.69 -24.53 -4.42
CA PHE A 350 23.23 -23.82 -5.61
C PHE A 350 22.04 -22.89 -5.35
N GLN A 351 21.39 -22.95 -4.19
CA GLN A 351 20.19 -22.13 -3.89
C GLN A 351 20.49 -20.62 -3.86
N TYR A 352 21.71 -20.22 -3.51
CA TYR A 352 22.10 -18.81 -3.46
C TYR A 352 22.23 -18.15 -4.84
N ILE A 353 22.50 -18.92 -5.89
CA ILE A 353 22.64 -18.40 -7.27
C ILE A 353 21.31 -17.83 -7.80
N PRO A 354 20.20 -18.60 -7.84
CA PRO A 354 18.92 -18.05 -8.28
C PRO A 354 18.41 -16.97 -7.34
N LEU A 355 18.67 -17.04 -6.03
CA LEU A 355 18.29 -15.98 -5.09
C LEU A 355 19.00 -14.65 -5.42
N LEU A 356 20.28 -14.69 -5.79
CA LEU A 356 21.02 -13.51 -6.23
C LEU A 356 20.44 -12.95 -7.54
N ILE A 357 20.16 -13.81 -8.53
CA ILE A 357 19.59 -13.38 -9.82
C ILE A 357 18.20 -12.77 -9.61
N ILE A 358 17.34 -13.41 -8.79
CA ILE A 358 16.03 -12.88 -8.41
C ILE A 358 16.17 -11.51 -7.73
N ALA A 359 17.17 -11.34 -6.84
CA ALA A 359 17.42 -10.05 -6.21
C ALA A 359 17.85 -8.98 -7.23
N LEU A 360 18.72 -9.32 -8.18
CA LEU A 360 19.14 -8.40 -9.23
C LEU A 360 17.99 -8.00 -10.16
N GLU A 361 17.17 -8.95 -10.62
CA GLU A 361 15.96 -8.67 -11.42
C GLU A 361 14.97 -7.81 -10.62
N GLY A 362 14.64 -8.23 -9.40
CA GLY A 362 13.66 -7.56 -8.55
C GLY A 362 14.04 -6.12 -8.22
N ILE A 363 15.30 -5.87 -7.85
CA ILE A 363 15.82 -4.53 -7.57
C ILE A 363 15.94 -3.72 -8.86
N GLY A 364 16.52 -4.30 -9.92
CA GLY A 364 16.75 -3.62 -11.20
C GLY A 364 15.47 -3.12 -11.84
N ASN A 365 14.38 -3.90 -11.76
CA ASN A 365 13.06 -3.53 -12.27
C ASN A 365 12.35 -2.45 -11.44
N GLN A 366 12.83 -2.11 -10.24
CA GLN A 366 12.19 -1.16 -9.32
C GLN A 366 13.05 0.04 -8.96
N GLN A 367 14.35 0.04 -9.25
CA GLN A 367 15.30 1.08 -8.84
C GLN A 367 14.90 2.51 -9.29
N HIS A 368 14.23 2.62 -10.44
CA HIS A 368 13.82 3.91 -11.01
C HIS A 368 12.83 4.66 -10.11
N ASP A 369 12.09 3.94 -9.27
CA ASP A 369 11.09 4.49 -8.35
C ASP A 369 11.73 5.10 -7.10
N PHE A 370 13.05 4.98 -6.93
CA PHE A 370 13.79 5.51 -5.77
C PHE A 370 14.27 6.94 -5.96
N PHE A 371 14.28 7.42 -7.20
CA PHE A 371 14.84 8.71 -7.58
C PHE A 371 13.74 9.61 -8.14
N LEU A 372 13.75 10.88 -7.74
CA LEU A 372 12.85 11.87 -8.30
C LEU A 372 13.33 12.30 -9.67
N LYS A 373 12.41 12.44 -10.62
CA LYS A 373 12.71 13.02 -11.93
C LYS A 373 12.89 14.54 -11.78
N PRO A 374 13.93 15.14 -12.39
CA PRO A 374 14.12 16.60 -12.36
C PRO A 374 12.90 17.37 -12.87
N SER A 375 12.19 16.80 -13.85
CA SER A 375 10.94 17.35 -14.42
C SER A 375 9.80 17.49 -13.42
N GLU A 376 9.85 16.84 -12.25
CA GLU A 376 8.78 16.90 -11.24
C GLU A 376 9.11 17.85 -10.08
N LEU A 377 10.38 18.26 -9.95
CA LEU A 377 10.86 19.01 -8.77
C LEU A 377 10.27 20.42 -8.66
N TYR A 378 9.81 21.00 -9.77
CA TYR A 378 9.21 22.34 -9.77
C TYR A 378 7.97 22.42 -8.87
N LYS A 379 7.23 21.31 -8.71
CA LYS A 379 6.04 21.20 -7.85
C LYS A 379 6.32 21.48 -6.38
N LEU A 380 7.55 21.25 -5.91
CA LEU A 380 7.95 21.54 -4.53
C LEU A 380 7.90 23.04 -4.19
N ARG A 381 7.97 23.91 -5.20
CA ARG A 381 7.89 25.36 -5.00
C ARG A 381 6.45 25.87 -4.89
N LEU A 382 5.46 25.03 -5.18
CA LEU A 382 4.07 25.45 -5.29
C LEU A 382 3.52 26.00 -3.97
N GLU A 383 3.80 25.34 -2.85
CA GLU A 383 3.38 25.79 -1.51
C GLU A 383 3.90 27.19 -1.20
N SER A 384 5.20 27.43 -1.38
CA SER A 384 5.83 28.74 -1.12
C SER A 384 5.25 29.86 -2.00
N LYS A 385 4.84 29.53 -3.24
CA LYS A 385 4.15 30.48 -4.13
C LYS A 385 2.74 30.77 -3.63
N MET A 386 2.01 29.75 -3.18
CA MET A 386 0.67 29.93 -2.61
C MET A 386 0.73 30.78 -1.35
N GLU A 387 1.67 30.58 -0.44
CA GLU A 387 1.83 31.40 0.77
C GLU A 387 2.02 32.89 0.49
N LYS A 388 2.71 33.23 -0.61
CA LYS A 388 2.96 34.62 -0.99
C LYS A 388 1.74 35.31 -1.63
N TRP A 389 0.95 34.58 -2.40
CA TRP A 389 -0.06 35.19 -3.29
C TRP A 389 -1.52 34.80 -2.99
N VAL A 390 -1.74 33.74 -2.22
CA VAL A 390 -3.07 33.16 -1.94
C VAL A 390 -3.21 32.93 -0.44
N GLY A 391 -4.23 33.54 0.19
CA GLY A 391 -4.48 33.33 1.63
C GLY A 391 -4.69 31.85 1.98
N LYS A 392 -4.30 31.43 3.19
CA LYS A 392 -4.37 30.01 3.63
C LYS A 392 -5.79 29.41 3.54
N ASN A 393 -6.81 30.23 3.80
CA ASN A 393 -8.22 29.83 3.80
C ASN A 393 -8.92 30.04 2.45
N GLU A 394 -8.22 30.58 1.45
CA GLU A 394 -8.77 30.82 0.13
C GLU A 394 -8.85 29.52 -0.66
N LYS A 395 -9.95 29.34 -1.39
CA LYS A 395 -10.13 28.16 -2.25
C LYS A 395 -9.60 28.42 -3.64
N ILE A 396 -8.95 27.39 -4.19
CA ILE A 396 -8.35 27.45 -5.53
C ILE A 396 -9.02 26.48 -6.50
N VAL A 397 -8.93 26.77 -7.79
CA VAL A 397 -9.09 25.78 -8.86
C VAL A 397 -7.72 25.54 -9.45
N ILE A 398 -7.31 24.27 -9.59
CA ILE A 398 -6.01 23.90 -10.18
C ILE A 398 -6.18 22.87 -11.29
N ASN A 399 -5.38 22.96 -12.35
CA ASN A 399 -5.48 22.09 -13.53
C ASN A 399 -4.70 20.76 -13.40
N GLY A 400 -4.64 20.19 -12.18
CA GLY A 400 -3.91 18.95 -11.90
C GLY A 400 -4.61 17.66 -12.33
N GLY A 401 -5.73 17.77 -13.05
CA GLY A 401 -6.53 16.65 -13.52
C GLY A 401 -7.08 15.78 -12.39
N PRO A 402 -7.16 14.45 -12.55
CA PRO A 402 -7.70 13.56 -11.53
C PRO A 402 -6.75 13.30 -10.34
N SER A 403 -5.51 13.75 -10.43
CA SER A 403 -4.49 13.47 -9.40
C SER A 403 -4.57 14.49 -8.25
N PRO A 404 -4.63 14.07 -6.98
CA PRO A 404 -4.54 14.98 -5.83
C PRO A 404 -3.14 15.60 -5.63
N GLN A 405 -2.15 15.27 -6.47
CA GLN A 405 -0.76 15.63 -6.24
C GLN A 405 -0.56 17.15 -6.19
N GLU A 406 -1.07 17.90 -7.17
CA GLU A 406 -0.79 19.33 -7.26
C GLU A 406 -1.48 20.13 -6.16
N ILE A 407 -2.76 19.86 -5.92
CA ILE A 407 -3.49 20.51 -4.83
C ILE A 407 -2.90 20.16 -3.45
N TYR A 408 -2.34 18.95 -3.30
CA TYR A 408 -1.56 18.59 -2.11
C TYR A 408 -0.34 19.52 -1.94
N PHE A 409 0.47 19.70 -2.98
CA PHE A 409 1.65 20.59 -2.95
C PHE A 409 1.28 22.07 -2.92
N ALA A 410 0.09 22.47 -3.36
CA ALA A 410 -0.40 23.84 -3.19
C ALA A 410 -0.72 24.17 -1.72
N ASN A 411 -0.97 23.14 -0.90
CA ASN A 411 -1.42 23.30 0.49
C ASN A 411 -2.61 24.27 0.62
N ARG A 412 -3.56 24.15 -0.30
CA ARG A 412 -4.83 24.90 -0.35
C ARG A 412 -5.96 23.93 -0.61
N LYS A 413 -7.16 24.30 -0.18
CA LYS A 413 -8.39 23.55 -0.46
C LYS A 413 -9.03 24.05 -1.75
N GLY A 414 -9.81 23.21 -2.42
CA GLY A 414 -10.47 23.60 -3.66
C GLY A 414 -10.73 22.45 -4.62
N TRP A 415 -10.65 22.74 -5.91
CA TRP A 415 -10.98 21.81 -7.00
C TRP A 415 -9.74 21.48 -7.83
N THR A 416 -9.63 20.21 -8.22
CA THR A 416 -8.71 19.76 -9.27
C THR A 416 -9.51 19.44 -10.52
N ILE A 417 -9.11 20.02 -11.66
CA ILE A 417 -9.82 19.89 -12.94
C ILE A 417 -8.84 19.56 -14.06
N ASN A 418 -9.33 19.00 -15.17
CA ASN A 418 -8.51 18.83 -16.36
C ASN A 418 -8.31 20.18 -17.06
N SER A 419 -7.18 20.36 -17.76
CA SER A 419 -6.88 21.60 -18.51
C SER A 419 -7.99 21.96 -19.54
N GLU A 420 -8.64 20.95 -20.13
CA GLU A 420 -9.76 21.13 -21.06
C GLU A 420 -11.01 21.74 -20.42
N GLN A 421 -11.16 21.64 -19.10
CA GLN A 421 -12.29 22.18 -18.36
C GLN A 421 -12.12 23.67 -18.00
N ILE A 422 -10.98 24.27 -18.34
CA ILE A 422 -10.68 25.67 -18.06
C ILE A 422 -11.35 26.54 -19.13
N ASN A 423 -12.59 26.94 -18.85
CA ASN A 423 -13.33 27.90 -19.65
C ASN A 423 -14.13 28.85 -18.74
N LEU A 424 -14.58 29.97 -19.31
CA LEU A 424 -15.30 31.00 -18.55
C LEU A 424 -16.52 30.47 -17.80
N ASN A 425 -17.32 29.59 -18.43
CA ASN A 425 -18.54 29.07 -17.82
C ASN A 425 -18.24 28.21 -16.59
N ASN A 426 -17.28 27.29 -16.71
CA ASN A 426 -16.88 26.42 -15.60
C ASN A 426 -16.24 27.21 -14.45
N LEU A 427 -15.37 28.17 -14.77
CA LEU A 427 -14.70 29.00 -13.76
C LEU A 427 -15.68 29.90 -13.00
N GLU A 428 -16.71 30.44 -13.67
CA GLU A 428 -17.80 31.16 -13.01
C GLU A 428 -18.60 30.25 -12.06
N GLU A 429 -18.79 28.97 -12.40
CA GLU A 429 -19.43 28.01 -11.49
C GLU A 429 -18.60 27.78 -10.23
N TYR A 430 -17.29 27.55 -10.36
CA TYR A 430 -16.40 27.40 -9.21
C TYR A 430 -16.32 28.67 -8.36
N ARG A 431 -16.33 29.84 -9.00
CA ARG A 431 -16.37 31.13 -8.31
C ARG A 431 -17.63 31.28 -7.46
N LYS A 432 -18.80 30.93 -8.01
CA LYS A 432 -20.07 30.90 -7.25
C LYS A 432 -20.03 29.94 -6.05
N LYS A 433 -19.20 28.89 -6.12
CA LYS A 433 -18.95 27.96 -5.01
C LYS A 433 -17.82 28.42 -4.06
N GLY A 434 -17.27 29.62 -4.29
CA GLY A 434 -16.29 30.26 -3.43
C GLY A 434 -14.82 30.05 -3.84
N ALA A 435 -14.54 29.61 -5.07
CA ALA A 435 -13.18 29.69 -5.61
C ALA A 435 -12.79 31.15 -5.84
N ARG A 436 -11.59 31.54 -5.37
CA ARG A 436 -11.07 32.90 -5.55
C ARG A 436 -9.92 32.97 -6.54
N TYR A 437 -9.15 31.88 -6.68
CA TYR A 437 -7.98 31.85 -7.54
C TYR A 437 -8.00 30.66 -8.49
N LEU A 438 -7.48 30.89 -9.70
CA LEU A 438 -7.13 29.85 -10.66
C LEU A 438 -5.61 29.68 -10.66
N VAL A 439 -5.14 28.47 -10.40
CA VAL A 439 -3.74 28.08 -10.46
C VAL A 439 -3.55 27.21 -11.70
N ILE A 440 -2.64 27.62 -12.58
CA ILE A 440 -2.29 26.88 -13.79
C ILE A 440 -0.87 26.35 -13.62
N ASP A 441 -0.73 25.03 -13.66
CA ASP A 441 0.50 24.34 -14.01
C ASP A 441 0.67 24.37 -15.53
N LYS A 442 1.71 25.09 -15.99
CA LYS A 442 2.02 25.30 -17.40
C LYS A 442 2.62 24.07 -18.07
N HIS A 443 3.07 23.08 -17.29
CA HIS A 443 3.55 21.80 -17.82
C HIS A 443 2.38 20.88 -18.22
N LEU A 444 1.16 21.17 -17.78
CA LEU A 444 -0.05 20.38 -18.07
C LEU A 444 -1.02 21.06 -19.06
N SER A 445 -0.73 22.26 -19.52
CA SER A 445 -1.66 23.05 -20.33
C SER A 445 -1.02 23.62 -21.59
N GLU A 446 -1.55 23.22 -22.75
CA GLU A 446 -1.42 23.97 -24.01
C GLU A 446 -2.63 24.91 -24.26
N ALA A 447 -3.62 24.90 -23.37
CA ALA A 447 -4.90 25.59 -23.57
C ALA A 447 -4.80 27.12 -23.41
N LEU A 448 -5.57 27.84 -24.24
CA LEU A 448 -5.80 29.28 -24.14
C LEU A 448 -6.42 29.62 -22.77
N ILE A 449 -5.63 30.25 -21.91
CA ILE A 449 -6.07 30.69 -20.58
C ILE A 449 -7.03 31.87 -20.78
N PRO A 450 -8.29 31.81 -20.28
CA PRO A 450 -9.21 32.94 -20.36
C PRO A 450 -8.60 34.18 -19.68
N GLU A 451 -8.88 35.38 -20.20
CA GLU A 451 -8.35 36.64 -19.65
C GLU A 451 -8.91 36.93 -18.24
N PHE A 452 -8.27 36.35 -17.23
CA PHE A 452 -8.39 36.74 -15.82
C PHE A 452 -7.15 37.54 -15.41
N PRO A 453 -7.27 38.50 -14.47
CA PRO A 453 -6.11 39.23 -13.96
C PRO A 453 -5.07 38.27 -13.35
N VAL A 454 -3.92 38.16 -14.01
CA VAL A 454 -2.79 37.37 -13.54
C VAL A 454 -2.06 38.15 -12.46
N ILE A 455 -2.07 37.65 -11.22
CA ILE A 455 -1.37 38.27 -10.09
C ILE A 455 0.05 37.75 -9.92
N TYR A 456 0.32 36.57 -10.47
CA TYR A 456 1.65 35.96 -10.47
C TYR A 456 1.81 35.02 -11.66
N SER A 457 3.00 35.01 -12.25
CA SER A 457 3.35 34.12 -13.37
C SER A 457 4.85 33.90 -13.40
N ASP A 458 5.28 32.66 -13.57
CA ASP A 458 6.67 32.30 -13.82
C ASP A 458 6.73 31.13 -14.83
N PRO A 459 7.89 30.55 -15.14
CA PRO A 459 7.97 29.47 -16.14
C PRO A 459 7.08 28.25 -15.82
N ASP A 460 6.80 27.96 -14.55
CA ASP A 460 6.09 26.74 -14.15
C ASP A 460 4.60 26.98 -13.88
N PHE A 461 4.28 28.09 -13.21
CA PHE A 461 2.93 28.33 -12.70
C PHE A 461 2.42 29.73 -13.03
N SER A 462 1.11 29.87 -13.15
CA SER A 462 0.44 31.17 -13.09
C SER A 462 -0.76 31.15 -12.14
N ILE A 463 -0.97 32.25 -11.44
CA ILE A 463 -2.06 32.45 -10.50
C ILE A 463 -2.88 33.64 -10.98
N SER A 464 -4.17 33.40 -11.21
CA SER A 464 -5.11 34.42 -11.66
C SER A 464 -6.21 34.61 -10.62
N LEU A 465 -6.66 35.85 -10.46
CA LEU A 465 -7.81 36.17 -9.62
C LEU A 465 -9.09 35.90 -10.41
N LEU A 466 -10.02 35.13 -9.84
CA LEU A 466 -11.32 34.83 -10.46
C LEU A 466 -12.36 35.95 -10.26
N GLU A 467 -11.97 37.11 -9.72
CA GLU A 467 -12.81 38.30 -9.64
C GLU A 467 -12.71 39.09 -10.95
N ARG A 468 -13.84 39.29 -11.65
CA ARG A 468 -13.92 40.30 -12.72
C ARG A 468 -14.06 41.68 -12.08
N LYS A 469 -13.34 42.66 -12.64
CA LYS A 469 -13.58 44.08 -12.37
C LYS A 469 -14.98 44.49 -12.79
#